data_AF-A0A1S3QPX4-F1
#
_entry.id   AF-A0A1S3QPX4-F1
#
_cell.length_a   1.000
_cell.length_b   1.000
_cell.length_c   1.000
_cell.angle_alpha   90.00
_cell.angle_beta   90.00
_cell.angle_gamma   90.00
#
_symmetry.space_group_name_H-M   'P 1'
#
loop_
_entity.id
_entity.type
_entity.pdbx_description
1 polymer ?
#
loop_
_entity_poly.entity_id
_entity_poly.type
_entity_poly.pdbx_seq_one_letter_code
_entity_poly.pdbx_strand_id
1 'polypeptide(L)'
;DDHLVFQFLRCLLDQREGPHPQALLRLSPDLHELHIGLLCRFSPRQLTDFLKASQDYRLEEAIQITEQYQLHEATAYLLEKKGDSHGAFQVLLKTLKDKLSSVTSEKMSEEEGETEREEESPLQRVEGSLGDIIALCHRSSQSLNQEQRGVLWFPLLEAMMSPQKLLKGLNTRHTSEVLKELTMKVLNSMSIFIPLPAIIQHILQRTANPLTEDREPPHRGPRTSSQRTANLLTEDRVPRHRGPRTPSQRTAYPLTEDR
;
A
#
# COMPACT_ATOMS: atom_id res chain seq x y z
N ASP A 1 -22.37 22.82 16.27
CA ASP A 1 -22.71 22.51 14.87
C ASP A 1 -21.42 22.56 14.07
N ASP A 2 -20.93 21.39 13.67
CA ASP A 2 -19.61 21.26 13.03
C ASP A 2 -19.58 21.91 11.64
N HIS A 3 -20.72 22.06 10.98
CA HIS A 3 -20.81 22.70 9.67
C HIS A 3 -20.62 24.22 9.79
N LEU A 4 -21.20 24.84 10.82
CA LEU A 4 -20.97 26.26 11.13
C LEU A 4 -19.50 26.53 11.47
N VAL A 5 -18.86 25.64 12.25
CA VAL A 5 -17.42 25.73 12.55
C VAL A 5 -16.59 25.58 11.26
N PHE A 6 -16.95 24.65 10.39
CA PHE A 6 -16.29 24.47 9.09
C PHE A 6 -16.37 25.75 8.23
N GLN A 7 -17.57 26.34 8.09
CA GLN A 7 -17.76 27.55 7.32
C GLN A 7 -16.99 28.74 7.93
N PHE A 8 -17.01 28.88 9.26
CA PHE A 8 -16.25 29.91 9.96
C PHE A 8 -14.74 29.77 9.73
N LEU A 9 -14.18 28.58 9.92
CA LEU A 9 -12.75 28.33 9.73
C LEU A 9 -12.33 28.52 8.28
N ARG A 10 -13.15 28.09 7.32
CA ARG A 10 -12.87 28.33 5.89
C ARG A 10 -12.75 29.83 5.60
N CYS A 11 -13.73 30.63 6.03
CA CYS A 11 -13.68 32.08 5.85
C CYS A 11 -12.48 32.73 6.57
N LEU A 12 -12.11 32.23 7.75
CA LEU A 12 -10.97 32.74 8.51
C LEU A 12 -9.63 32.43 7.82
N LEU A 13 -9.50 31.24 7.23
CA LEU A 13 -8.29 30.79 6.55
C LEU A 13 -8.15 31.43 5.15
N ASP A 14 -9.25 31.65 4.43
CA ASP A 14 -9.27 32.28 3.09
C ASP A 14 -8.84 33.76 3.13
N GLN A 15 -9.13 34.50 4.21
CA GLN A 15 -8.79 35.94 4.33
C GLN A 15 -7.28 36.22 4.41
N ARG A 16 -6.44 35.20 4.52
CA ARG A 16 -4.98 35.34 4.61
C ARG A 16 -4.29 35.55 3.25
N GLU A 17 -4.96 35.34 2.12
CA GLU A 17 -4.37 35.47 0.77
C GLU A 17 -4.26 36.94 0.26
N GLY A 18 -4.58 37.94 1.08
CA GLY A 18 -4.53 39.37 0.71
C GLY A 18 -3.17 40.08 0.94
N PRO A 19 -2.92 41.24 0.30
CA PRO A 19 -1.62 41.95 0.28
C PRO A 19 -1.20 42.62 1.61
N HIS A 20 -1.88 42.33 2.73
CA HIS A 20 -1.49 42.81 4.05
C HIS A 20 -1.34 41.66 5.05
N PRO A 21 -0.18 40.98 5.09
CA PRO A 21 0.09 39.94 6.07
C PRO A 21 0.54 40.58 7.40
N GLN A 22 -0.30 41.40 8.02
CA GLN A 22 0.02 42.00 9.32
C GLN A 22 -0.56 41.18 10.47
N ALA A 23 0.31 40.31 11.00
CA ALA A 23 0.51 40.05 12.43
C ALA A 23 -0.64 39.51 13.32
N LEU A 24 -1.88 39.36 12.87
CA LEU A 24 -3.00 39.06 13.77
C LEU A 24 -3.51 37.62 13.68
N LEU A 25 -2.70 36.69 14.19
CA LEU A 25 -2.98 35.27 14.47
C LEU A 25 -2.36 34.31 13.43
N ARG A 26 -1.12 33.86 13.68
CA ARG A 26 -0.80 32.46 13.34
C ARG A 26 -1.76 31.62 14.18
N LEU A 27 -2.83 31.14 13.55
CA LEU A 27 -3.74 30.21 14.18
C LEU A 27 -2.92 29.00 14.65
N SER A 28 -3.28 28.43 15.79
CA SER A 28 -2.58 27.25 16.30
C SER A 28 -2.62 26.14 15.25
N PRO A 29 -1.59 25.28 15.18
CA PRO A 29 -1.61 24.10 14.33
C PRO A 29 -2.87 23.24 14.55
N ASP A 30 -3.37 23.20 15.80
CA ASP A 30 -4.61 22.53 16.17
C ASP A 30 -5.84 23.02 15.38
N LEU A 31 -5.90 24.31 15.01
CA LEU A 31 -7.00 24.85 14.20
C LEU A 31 -6.90 24.41 12.74
N HIS A 32 -5.68 24.28 12.20
CA HIS A 32 -5.48 23.74 10.86
C HIS A 32 -5.80 22.24 10.83
N GLU A 33 -5.43 21.50 11.86
CA GLU A 33 -5.77 20.08 12.02
C GLU A 33 -7.28 19.87 12.18
N LEU A 34 -7.95 20.72 12.96
CA LEU A 34 -9.42 20.73 13.01
C LEU A 34 -10.01 21.01 11.63
N HIS A 35 -9.48 21.99 10.90
CA HIS A 35 -9.93 22.30 9.56
C HIS A 35 -9.71 21.13 8.59
N ILE A 36 -8.57 20.43 8.67
CA ILE A 36 -8.29 19.19 7.93
C ILE A 36 -9.35 18.16 8.23
N GLY A 37 -9.65 17.89 9.51
CA GLY A 37 -10.69 16.93 9.91
C GLY A 37 -12.08 17.30 9.38
N LEU A 38 -12.41 18.59 9.37
CA LEU A 38 -13.67 19.09 8.81
C LEU A 38 -13.70 18.98 7.27
N LEU A 39 -12.59 19.26 6.58
CA LEU A 39 -12.45 19.05 5.14
C LEU A 39 -12.60 17.58 4.79
N CYS A 40 -12.02 16.66 5.56
CA CYS A 40 -12.18 15.22 5.36
C CYS A 40 -13.67 14.82 5.37
N ARG A 41 -14.46 15.42 6.27
CA ARG A 41 -15.89 15.10 6.45
C ARG A 41 -16.81 15.80 5.45
N PHE A 42 -16.57 17.08 5.16
CA PHE A 42 -17.50 17.93 4.43
C PHE A 42 -17.08 18.23 2.99
N SER A 43 -15.78 18.16 2.66
CA SER A 43 -15.26 18.54 1.33
C SER A 43 -13.94 17.83 1.01
N PRO A 44 -13.92 16.48 0.95
CA PRO A 44 -12.68 15.71 0.80
C PRO A 44 -11.93 16.02 -0.51
N ARG A 45 -12.65 16.44 -1.56
CA ARG A 45 -12.04 16.83 -2.85
C ARG A 45 -11.13 18.06 -2.74
N GLN A 46 -11.41 18.97 -1.81
CA GLN A 46 -10.62 20.21 -1.62
C GLN A 46 -9.47 20.02 -0.64
N LEU A 47 -9.42 18.87 0.05
CA LEU A 47 -8.44 18.63 1.10
C LEU A 47 -7.01 18.68 0.57
N THR A 48 -6.73 18.00 -0.54
CA THR A 48 -5.38 17.93 -1.10
C THR A 48 -4.88 19.32 -1.54
N ASP A 49 -5.75 20.16 -2.09
CA ASP A 49 -5.40 21.53 -2.47
C ASP A 49 -5.09 22.39 -1.24
N PHE A 50 -5.90 22.28 -0.19
CA PHE A 50 -5.61 22.92 1.09
C PHE A 50 -4.28 22.45 1.70
N LEU A 51 -4.01 21.15 1.70
CA LEU A 51 -2.76 20.59 2.23
C LEU A 51 -1.52 21.06 1.46
N LYS A 52 -1.66 21.31 0.15
CA LYS A 52 -0.60 21.88 -0.70
C LYS A 52 -0.39 23.37 -0.46
N ALA A 53 -1.47 24.13 -0.29
CA ALA A 53 -1.44 25.57 -0.05
C ALA A 53 -0.98 25.92 1.37
N SER A 54 -1.31 25.08 2.36
CA SER A 54 -1.02 25.32 3.77
C SER A 54 0.28 24.63 4.24
N GLN A 55 0.96 25.28 5.20
CA GLN A 55 2.16 24.74 5.87
C GLN A 55 2.09 24.84 7.40
N ASP A 56 0.94 25.25 7.95
CA ASP A 56 0.81 25.57 9.38
C ASP A 56 0.18 24.44 10.22
N TYR A 57 -0.03 23.25 9.64
CA TYR A 57 -0.44 22.04 10.36
C TYR A 57 0.77 21.18 10.76
N ARG A 58 0.64 20.39 11.83
CA ARG A 58 1.63 19.37 12.15
C ARG A 58 1.42 18.15 11.24
N LEU A 59 2.53 17.64 10.71
CA LEU A 59 2.49 16.63 9.65
C LEU A 59 1.99 15.27 10.14
N GLU A 60 2.41 14.84 11.34
CA GLU A 60 2.00 13.55 11.91
C GLU A 60 0.49 13.52 12.21
N GLU A 61 -0.03 14.59 12.79
CA GLU A 61 -1.44 14.75 13.12
C GLU A 61 -2.29 14.79 11.85
N ALA A 62 -1.84 15.52 10.81
CA ALA A 62 -2.51 15.53 9.51
C ALA A 62 -2.56 14.12 8.89
N ILE A 63 -1.47 13.35 8.95
CA ILE A 63 -1.42 11.96 8.46
C ILE A 63 -2.47 11.12 9.20
N GLN A 64 -2.46 11.15 10.54
CA GLN A 64 -3.40 10.38 11.37
C GLN A 64 -4.86 10.71 11.05
N ILE A 65 -5.18 12.01 10.87
CA ILE A 65 -6.53 12.44 10.49
C ILE A 65 -6.88 11.86 9.11
N THR A 66 -6.03 12.00 8.11
CA THR A 66 -6.32 11.50 6.75
C THR A 66 -6.45 9.97 6.69
N GLU A 67 -5.67 9.24 7.48
CA GLU A 67 -5.76 7.79 7.62
C GLU A 67 -7.08 7.36 8.27
N GLN A 68 -7.52 8.06 9.32
CA GLN A 68 -8.79 7.78 10.00
C GLN A 68 -9.99 7.89 9.06
N TYR A 69 -9.98 8.87 8.16
CA TYR A 69 -11.03 9.06 7.15
C TYR A 69 -10.81 8.26 5.86
N GLN A 70 -9.77 7.43 5.78
CA GLN A 70 -9.41 6.63 4.60
C GLN A 70 -9.20 7.47 3.32
N LEU A 71 -8.71 8.70 3.46
CA LEU A 71 -8.41 9.58 2.33
C LEU A 71 -7.01 9.28 1.82
N HIS A 72 -6.89 8.23 1.03
CA HIS A 72 -5.62 7.65 0.59
C HIS A 72 -4.74 8.62 -0.22
N GLU A 73 -5.33 9.43 -1.10
CA GLU A 73 -4.58 10.40 -1.92
C GLU A 73 -3.95 11.50 -1.04
N ALA A 74 -4.72 12.05 -0.08
CA ALA A 74 -4.23 13.04 0.87
C ALA A 74 -3.19 12.44 1.84
N THR A 75 -3.44 11.22 2.33
CA THR A 75 -2.50 10.48 3.18
C THR A 75 -1.18 10.29 2.45
N ALA A 76 -1.23 9.88 1.18
CA ALA A 76 -0.04 9.65 0.39
C ALA A 76 0.77 10.92 0.15
N TYR A 77 0.08 12.03 -0.15
CA TYR A 77 0.72 13.35 -0.26
C TYR A 77 1.49 13.72 1.03
N LEU A 78 0.88 13.52 2.20
CA LEU A 78 1.49 13.86 3.48
C LEU A 78 2.68 12.95 3.83
N LEU A 79 2.56 11.65 3.56
CA LEU A 79 3.66 10.69 3.73
C LEU A 79 4.85 11.03 2.82
N GLU A 80 4.60 11.40 1.56
CA GLU A 80 5.66 11.86 0.65
C GLU A 80 6.31 13.15 1.19
N LYS A 81 5.50 14.11 1.68
CA LYS A 81 6.00 15.36 2.29
C LYS A 81 6.83 15.10 3.55
N LYS A 82 6.53 14.04 4.31
CA LYS A 82 7.29 13.58 5.49
C LYS A 82 8.64 12.96 5.11
N GLY A 83 8.83 12.59 3.85
CA GLY A 83 9.98 11.84 3.35
C GLY A 83 9.78 10.33 3.39
N ASP A 84 8.60 9.84 3.76
CA ASP A 84 8.25 8.42 3.66
C ASP A 84 7.68 8.10 2.27
N SER A 85 8.55 8.09 1.27
CA SER A 85 8.18 7.76 -0.11
C SER A 85 7.65 6.33 -0.26
N HIS A 86 8.09 5.40 0.60
CA HIS A 86 7.66 4.01 0.50
C HIS A 86 6.26 3.80 1.08
N GLY A 87 5.96 4.36 2.26
CA GLY A 87 4.59 4.43 2.79
C GLY A 87 3.66 5.16 1.82
N ALA A 88 4.17 6.28 1.27
CA ALA A 88 3.81 6.90 0.01
C ALA A 88 3.13 5.96 -0.99
N PHE A 89 4.03 5.16 -1.53
CA PHE A 89 3.78 4.22 -2.60
C PHE A 89 2.81 3.12 -2.18
N GLN A 90 2.92 2.57 -0.97
CA GLN A 90 2.07 1.48 -0.50
C GLN A 90 0.59 1.89 -0.46
N VAL A 91 0.28 3.08 0.05
CA VAL A 91 -1.09 3.61 0.12
C VAL A 91 -1.68 3.78 -1.29
N LEU A 92 -0.93 4.39 -2.20
CA LEU A 92 -1.38 4.57 -3.58
C LEU A 92 -1.51 3.25 -4.34
N LEU A 93 -0.55 2.32 -4.18
CA LEU A 93 -0.59 1.01 -4.83
C LEU A 93 -1.79 0.20 -4.38
N LYS A 94 -2.13 0.24 -3.08
CA LYS A 94 -3.36 -0.39 -2.56
C LYS A 94 -4.59 0.20 -3.24
N THR A 95 -4.68 1.52 -3.27
CA THR A 95 -5.79 2.24 -3.93
C THR A 95 -5.92 1.88 -5.41
N LEU A 96 -4.80 1.77 -6.13
CA LEU A 96 -4.76 1.34 -7.52
C LEU A 96 -5.29 -0.09 -7.68
N LYS A 97 -4.88 -1.03 -6.83
CA LYS A 97 -5.36 -2.42 -6.85
C LYS A 97 -6.87 -2.49 -6.62
N ASP A 98 -7.39 -1.70 -5.68
CA ASP A 98 -8.83 -1.62 -5.41
C ASP A 98 -9.58 -1.07 -6.64
N LYS A 99 -9.08 0.03 -7.25
CA LYS A 99 -9.62 0.59 -8.49
C LYS A 99 -9.58 -0.43 -9.64
N LEU A 100 -8.48 -1.16 -9.82
CA LEU A 100 -8.34 -2.22 -10.84
C LEU A 100 -9.32 -3.37 -10.62
N SER A 101 -9.53 -3.79 -9.36
CA SER A 101 -10.48 -4.85 -9.04
C SER A 101 -11.91 -4.48 -9.47
N SER A 102 -12.30 -3.21 -9.29
CA SER A 102 -13.61 -2.69 -9.71
C SER A 102 -13.81 -2.71 -11.23
N VAL A 103 -12.73 -2.49 -12.00
CA VAL A 103 -12.75 -2.54 -13.47
C VAL A 103 -12.87 -3.99 -13.99
N THR A 104 -12.31 -4.96 -13.26
CA THR A 104 -12.36 -6.38 -13.65
C THR A 104 -13.60 -7.13 -13.18
N SER A 105 -14.28 -6.63 -12.15
CA SER A 105 -15.50 -7.23 -11.59
C SER A 105 -16.72 -6.59 -12.25
N GLU A 106 -17.01 -6.96 -13.48
CA GLU A 106 -18.21 -6.48 -14.20
C GLU A 106 -19.49 -6.97 -13.48
N LYS A 107 -20.05 -6.15 -12.58
CA LYS A 107 -21.51 -6.11 -12.37
C LYS A 107 -22.06 -5.00 -13.24
N MET A 108 -22.66 -5.39 -14.36
CA MET A 108 -23.52 -4.52 -15.14
C MET A 108 -24.70 -4.11 -14.27
N SER A 109 -24.73 -2.86 -13.83
CA SER A 109 -25.99 -2.14 -13.64
C SER A 109 -26.05 -1.11 -14.76
N GLU A 110 -26.69 -1.50 -15.86
CA GLU A 110 -27.25 -0.54 -16.81
C GLU A 110 -28.40 0.16 -16.09
N GLU A 111 -28.11 1.26 -15.42
CA GLU A 111 -29.11 2.28 -15.14
C GLU A 111 -28.59 3.57 -15.77
N GLU A 112 -28.99 3.76 -17.04
CA GLU A 112 -29.00 5.06 -17.68
C GLU A 112 -29.95 5.96 -16.88
N GLY A 113 -29.37 6.76 -15.99
CA GLY A 113 -30.04 7.82 -15.25
C GLY A 113 -29.29 9.12 -15.49
N GLU A 114 -29.89 9.98 -16.31
CA GLU A 114 -29.43 11.34 -16.61
C GLU A 114 -29.12 12.12 -15.34
N THR A 115 -27.85 12.45 -15.11
CA THR A 115 -27.44 13.62 -14.33
C THR A 115 -26.07 14.06 -14.86
N GLU A 116 -26.02 15.22 -15.50
CA GLU A 116 -24.81 15.91 -15.93
C GLU A 116 -23.94 16.28 -14.72
N ARG A 117 -23.13 15.33 -14.26
CA ARG A 117 -21.80 15.57 -13.70
C ARG A 117 -20.92 14.51 -14.33
N GLU A 118 -19.86 14.92 -15.03
CA GLU A 118 -18.86 14.02 -15.61
C GLU A 118 -18.23 13.17 -14.49
N GLU A 119 -18.86 12.05 -14.13
CA GLU A 119 -18.26 11.05 -13.27
C GLU A 119 -17.20 10.33 -14.10
N GLU A 120 -15.94 10.51 -13.73
CA GLU A 120 -14.81 9.83 -14.37
C GLU A 120 -15.09 8.33 -14.47
N SER A 121 -14.93 7.80 -15.69
CA SER A 121 -15.07 6.37 -15.93
C SER A 121 -14.10 5.57 -15.03
N PRO A 122 -14.44 4.33 -14.66
CA PRO A 122 -13.55 3.48 -13.85
C PRO A 122 -12.12 3.38 -14.41
N LEU A 123 -11.99 3.39 -15.74
CA LEU A 123 -10.70 3.38 -16.44
C LEU A 123 -9.93 4.70 -16.30
N GLN A 124 -10.59 5.85 -16.41
CA GLN A 124 -9.96 7.16 -16.18
C GLN A 124 -9.44 7.27 -14.74
N ARG A 125 -10.19 6.76 -13.76
CA ARG A 125 -9.73 6.72 -12.35
C ARG A 125 -8.48 5.86 -12.15
N VAL A 126 -8.38 4.73 -12.86
CA VAL A 126 -7.18 3.89 -12.87
C VAL A 126 -6.02 4.62 -13.53
N GLU A 127 -6.25 5.27 -14.67
CA GLU A 127 -5.23 6.03 -15.39
C GLU A 127 -4.67 7.19 -14.55
N GLY A 128 -5.53 8.00 -13.93
CA GLY A 128 -5.10 9.08 -13.04
C GLY A 128 -4.29 8.56 -11.85
N SER A 129 -4.82 7.53 -11.17
CA SER A 129 -4.13 6.90 -10.04
C SER A 129 -2.77 6.31 -10.41
N LEU A 130 -2.66 5.72 -11.60
CA LEU A 130 -1.41 5.19 -12.12
C LEU A 130 -0.42 6.32 -12.43
N GLY A 131 -0.90 7.42 -13.02
CA GLY A 131 -0.11 8.62 -13.29
C GLY A 131 0.53 9.18 -12.02
N ASP A 132 -0.24 9.28 -10.93
CA ASP A 132 0.26 9.76 -9.64
C ASP A 132 1.34 8.85 -9.06
N ILE A 133 1.15 7.53 -9.15
CA ILE A 133 2.15 6.55 -8.67
C ILE A 133 3.42 6.62 -9.52
N ILE A 134 3.30 6.69 -10.85
CA ILE A 134 4.46 6.84 -11.75
C ILE A 134 5.23 8.11 -11.39
N ALA A 135 4.53 9.22 -11.14
CA ALA A 135 5.15 10.48 -10.77
C ALA A 135 5.88 10.38 -9.42
N LEU A 136 5.28 9.73 -8.42
CA LEU A 136 5.91 9.45 -7.13
C LEU A 136 7.17 8.58 -7.30
N CYS A 137 7.06 7.47 -8.03
CA CYS A 137 8.17 6.56 -8.30
C CYS A 137 9.31 7.28 -9.04
N HIS A 138 9.00 8.14 -10.00
CA HIS A 138 9.98 8.91 -10.76
C HIS A 138 10.75 9.88 -9.84
N ARG A 139 10.04 10.67 -9.02
CA ARG A 139 10.66 11.60 -8.06
C ARG A 139 11.54 10.85 -7.05
N SER A 140 11.03 9.76 -6.50
CA SER A 140 11.74 8.93 -5.52
C SER A 140 12.96 8.23 -6.12
N SER A 141 12.88 7.76 -7.36
CA SER A 141 13.97 6.99 -7.99
C SER A 141 15.28 7.77 -8.16
N GLN A 142 15.22 9.11 -8.16
CA GLN A 142 16.39 9.98 -8.28
C GLN A 142 17.34 9.87 -7.07
N SER A 143 16.78 9.66 -5.88
CA SER A 143 17.55 9.55 -4.63
C SER A 143 17.78 8.09 -4.18
N LEU A 144 17.07 7.13 -4.78
CA LEU A 144 17.13 5.71 -4.40
C LEU A 144 18.21 4.93 -5.18
N ASN A 145 18.71 3.87 -4.56
CA ASN A 145 19.60 2.90 -5.19
C ASN A 145 18.82 1.90 -6.09
N GLN A 146 19.55 1.02 -6.79
CA GLN A 146 18.95 0.09 -7.75
C GLN A 146 17.95 -0.90 -7.11
N GLU A 147 18.24 -1.40 -5.92
CA GLU A 147 17.37 -2.35 -5.20
C GLU A 147 16.08 -1.66 -4.75
N GLN A 148 16.20 -0.48 -4.14
CA GLN A 148 15.08 0.32 -3.67
C GLN A 148 14.16 0.77 -4.82
N ARG A 149 14.73 1.10 -5.99
CA ARG A 149 13.93 1.36 -7.19
C ARG A 149 13.10 0.14 -7.58
N GLY A 150 13.68 -1.06 -7.50
CA GLY A 150 12.98 -2.32 -7.73
C GLY A 150 11.77 -2.49 -6.80
N VAL A 151 11.92 -2.16 -5.51
CA VAL A 151 10.85 -2.24 -4.50
C VAL A 151 9.63 -1.37 -4.85
N LEU A 152 9.79 -0.29 -5.62
CA LEU A 152 8.68 0.55 -6.09
C LEU A 152 8.15 0.08 -7.45
N TRP A 153 9.03 -0.07 -8.44
CA TRP A 153 8.60 -0.29 -9.81
C TRP A 153 8.09 -1.71 -10.08
N PHE A 154 8.67 -2.74 -9.46
CA PHE A 154 8.24 -4.11 -9.70
C PHE A 154 6.81 -4.37 -9.18
N PRO A 155 6.43 -3.99 -7.94
CA PRO A 155 5.05 -4.15 -7.48
C PRO A 155 4.04 -3.35 -8.30
N LEU A 156 4.42 -2.18 -8.83
CA LEU A 156 3.57 -1.40 -9.72
C LEU A 156 3.30 -2.12 -11.05
N LEU A 157 4.36 -2.63 -11.68
CA LEU A 157 4.27 -3.40 -12.91
C LEU A 157 3.40 -4.65 -12.71
N GLU A 158 3.56 -5.34 -11.59
CA GLU A 158 2.76 -6.50 -11.22
C GLU A 158 1.27 -6.20 -11.07
N ALA A 159 0.95 -5.11 -10.37
CA ALA A 159 -0.43 -4.69 -10.18
C ALA A 159 -1.11 -4.45 -11.54
N MET A 160 -0.41 -3.84 -12.50
CA MET A 160 -0.96 -3.58 -13.83
C MET A 160 -1.06 -4.82 -14.72
N MET A 161 -0.12 -5.77 -14.62
CA MET A 161 -0.16 -7.02 -15.40
C MET A 161 -1.16 -8.04 -14.87
N SER A 162 -1.46 -8.04 -13.57
CA SER A 162 -2.32 -9.05 -12.93
C SER A 162 -3.74 -9.14 -13.54
N PRO A 163 -4.51 -8.03 -13.65
CA PRO A 163 -5.83 -8.02 -14.28
C PRO A 163 -5.87 -8.61 -15.70
N GLN A 164 -4.81 -8.39 -16.48
CA GLN A 164 -4.77 -8.78 -17.90
C GLN A 164 -4.71 -10.28 -18.12
N LYS A 165 -4.32 -11.06 -17.10
CA LYS A 165 -4.35 -12.53 -17.16
C LYS A 165 -5.77 -13.10 -17.08
N LEU A 166 -6.66 -12.37 -16.40
CA LEU A 166 -8.03 -12.78 -16.09
C LEU A 166 -9.03 -12.32 -17.16
N LEU A 167 -8.74 -11.23 -17.86
CA LEU A 167 -9.56 -10.68 -18.93
C LEU A 167 -9.42 -11.53 -20.22
N LYS A 168 -10.19 -12.61 -20.30
CA LYS A 168 -10.30 -13.48 -21.48
C LYS A 168 -11.76 -13.53 -21.95
N GLY A 169 -12.23 -12.47 -22.60
CA GLY A 169 -13.59 -12.37 -23.14
C GLY A 169 -13.73 -11.29 -24.21
N LEU A 170 -14.77 -11.40 -25.04
CA LEU A 170 -15.06 -10.43 -26.12
C LEU A 170 -15.51 -9.07 -25.54
N ASN A 171 -16.23 -9.06 -24.42
CA ASN A 171 -16.74 -7.85 -23.76
C ASN A 171 -15.64 -7.06 -23.03
N THR A 172 -14.52 -7.70 -22.72
CA THR A 172 -13.37 -7.08 -22.02
C THR A 172 -12.30 -6.56 -22.97
N ARG A 173 -12.54 -6.53 -24.29
CA ARG A 173 -11.51 -6.19 -25.28
C ARG A 173 -10.97 -4.77 -25.09
N HIS A 174 -11.85 -3.77 -25.02
CA HIS A 174 -11.46 -2.38 -24.81
C HIS A 174 -10.70 -2.19 -23.50
N THR A 175 -11.24 -2.73 -22.39
CA THR A 175 -10.60 -2.72 -21.07
C THR A 175 -9.20 -3.35 -21.11
N SER A 176 -9.05 -4.49 -21.80
CA SER A 176 -7.76 -5.17 -21.97
C SER A 176 -6.75 -4.32 -22.76
N GLU A 177 -7.20 -3.66 -23.84
CA GLU A 177 -6.37 -2.77 -24.64
C GLU A 177 -5.86 -1.58 -23.83
N VAL A 178 -6.76 -0.88 -23.12
CA VAL A 178 -6.39 0.24 -22.24
C VAL A 178 -5.41 -0.21 -21.15
N LEU A 179 -5.65 -1.35 -20.49
CA LEU A 179 -4.73 -1.84 -19.44
C LEU A 179 -3.34 -2.21 -19.98
N LYS A 180 -3.25 -2.73 -21.21
CA LYS A 180 -1.97 -2.98 -21.89
C LYS A 180 -1.23 -1.68 -22.17
N GLU A 181 -1.93 -0.66 -22.65
CA GLU A 181 -1.34 0.68 -22.86
C GLU A 181 -0.82 1.27 -21.55
N LEU A 182 -1.61 1.19 -20.47
CA LEU A 182 -1.21 1.65 -19.15
C LEU A 182 -0.01 0.85 -18.59
N THR A 183 0.05 -0.45 -18.83
CA THR A 183 1.23 -1.27 -18.47
C THR A 183 2.46 -0.86 -19.27
N MET A 184 2.28 -0.56 -20.55
CA MET A 184 3.37 -0.05 -21.39
C MET A 184 3.87 1.30 -20.88
N LYS A 185 2.98 2.19 -20.41
CA LYS A 185 3.38 3.44 -19.73
C LYS A 185 4.29 3.15 -18.53
N VAL A 186 3.94 2.17 -17.68
CA VAL A 186 4.80 1.76 -16.54
C VAL A 186 6.16 1.26 -17.02
N LEU A 187 6.20 0.35 -18.01
CA LEU A 187 7.44 -0.20 -18.54
C LEU A 187 8.36 0.90 -19.10
N ASN A 188 7.80 1.83 -19.87
CA ASN A 188 8.53 2.95 -20.44
C ASN A 188 9.12 3.85 -19.34
N SER A 189 8.34 4.22 -18.34
CA SER A 189 8.81 5.05 -17.21
C SER A 189 9.86 4.32 -16.36
N MET A 190 9.64 3.03 -16.08
CA MET A 190 10.54 2.18 -15.30
C MET A 190 11.90 1.99 -15.97
N SER A 191 11.93 1.91 -17.31
CA SER A 191 13.15 1.67 -18.10
C SER A 191 14.22 2.76 -17.95
N ILE A 192 13.82 3.96 -17.50
CA ILE A 192 14.72 5.07 -17.20
C ILE A 192 15.60 4.75 -15.99
N PHE A 193 15.06 3.98 -15.03
CA PHE A 193 15.68 3.77 -13.72
C PHE A 193 16.15 2.34 -13.46
N ILE A 194 15.56 1.36 -14.16
CA ILE A 194 15.83 -0.06 -13.99
C ILE A 194 16.33 -0.64 -15.32
N PRO A 195 17.51 -1.31 -15.33
CA PRO A 195 18.04 -1.91 -16.53
C PRO A 195 17.08 -2.93 -17.15
N LEU A 196 16.90 -2.85 -18.46
CA LEU A 196 16.03 -3.75 -19.22
C LEU A 196 16.27 -5.25 -18.94
N PRO A 197 17.53 -5.75 -18.78
CA PRO A 197 17.75 -7.16 -18.43
C PRO A 197 17.06 -7.57 -17.12
N ALA A 198 17.03 -6.69 -16.11
CA ALA A 198 16.37 -6.96 -14.84
C ALA A 198 14.84 -6.99 -14.99
N ILE A 199 14.28 -6.09 -15.82
CA ILE A 199 12.84 -6.07 -16.13
C ILE A 199 12.44 -7.37 -16.82
N ILE A 200 13.17 -7.78 -17.86
CA ILE A 200 12.91 -9.01 -18.61
C ILE A 200 13.03 -10.22 -17.68
N GLN A 201 14.10 -10.30 -16.89
CA GLN A 201 14.31 -11.39 -15.94
C GLN A 201 13.13 -11.53 -14.96
N HIS A 202 12.65 -10.41 -14.42
CA HIS A 202 11.50 -10.38 -13.51
C HIS A 202 10.20 -10.86 -14.18
N ILE A 203 9.91 -10.39 -15.39
CA ILE A 203 8.73 -10.82 -16.16
C ILE A 203 8.82 -12.32 -16.44
N LEU A 204 9.97 -12.81 -16.91
CA LEU A 204 10.18 -14.23 -17.20
C LEU A 204 9.97 -15.11 -15.96
N GLN A 205 10.54 -14.72 -14.82
CA GLN A 205 10.36 -15.43 -13.54
C GLN A 205 8.89 -15.52 -13.14
N ARG A 206 8.12 -14.45 -13.33
CA ARG A 206 6.67 -14.40 -13.04
C ARG A 206 5.81 -15.21 -14.00
N THR A 207 6.25 -15.35 -15.25
CA THR A 207 5.58 -16.25 -16.20
C THR A 207 5.92 -17.72 -15.95
N ALA A 208 7.12 -17.99 -15.41
CA ALA A 208 7.62 -19.34 -15.16
C ALA A 208 7.17 -19.97 -13.83
N ASN A 209 6.72 -19.17 -12.85
CA ASN A 209 6.18 -19.64 -11.56
C ASN A 209 4.68 -19.29 -11.37
N PRO A 210 3.73 -20.08 -11.92
CA PRO A 210 2.29 -19.81 -11.76
C PRO A 210 1.66 -20.33 -10.45
N LEU A 211 2.41 -20.95 -9.53
CA LEU A 211 1.85 -21.79 -8.47
C LEU A 211 2.45 -21.50 -7.08
N THR A 212 2.21 -20.33 -6.49
CA THR A 212 2.38 -20.15 -5.03
C THR A 212 1.53 -19.00 -4.49
N GLU A 213 0.25 -18.91 -4.83
CA GLU A 213 -0.71 -18.17 -4.00
C GLU A 213 -1.96 -19.06 -3.90
N ASP A 214 -2.34 -19.39 -2.67
CA ASP A 214 -3.57 -20.09 -2.27
C ASP A 214 -3.59 -21.63 -2.19
N ARG A 215 -2.66 -22.22 -1.42
CA ARG A 215 -2.94 -23.50 -0.74
C ARG A 215 -2.67 -23.38 0.75
N GLU A 216 -3.75 -23.24 1.53
CA GLU A 216 -3.73 -23.61 2.94
C GLU A 216 -3.15 -25.03 3.11
N PRO A 217 -2.27 -25.27 4.11
CA PRO A 217 -1.70 -26.58 4.32
C PRO A 217 -2.80 -27.55 4.80
N PRO A 218 -2.90 -28.76 4.24
CA PRO A 218 -3.93 -29.70 4.66
C PRO A 218 -3.65 -30.15 6.10
N HIS A 219 -4.60 -29.88 6.98
CA HIS A 219 -4.65 -30.41 8.33
C HIS A 219 -4.44 -31.93 8.32
N ARG A 220 -3.28 -32.35 8.83
CA ARG A 220 -2.92 -33.76 8.96
C ARG A 220 -3.67 -34.35 10.16
N GLY A 221 -4.87 -34.88 9.92
CA GLY A 221 -5.59 -35.70 10.91
C GLY A 221 -4.80 -36.97 11.26
N PRO A 222 -4.88 -37.47 12.51
CA PRO A 222 -4.12 -38.66 12.92
C PRO A 222 -4.74 -39.93 12.32
N ARG A 223 -3.93 -40.67 11.55
CA ARG A 223 -4.24 -42.03 11.11
C ARG A 223 -4.14 -42.98 12.30
N THR A 224 -5.25 -43.64 12.63
CA THR A 224 -5.28 -44.76 13.58
C THR A 224 -4.71 -46.02 12.92
N SER A 225 -3.57 -46.50 13.42
CA SER A 225 -2.97 -47.78 13.03
C SER A 225 -3.66 -48.91 13.80
N SER A 226 -4.55 -49.64 13.15
CA SER A 226 -5.05 -50.92 13.65
C SER A 226 -4.06 -52.01 13.22
N GLN A 227 -3.32 -52.59 14.16
CA GLN A 227 -2.54 -53.82 13.93
C GLN A 227 -3.04 -54.91 14.86
N ARG A 228 -3.60 -55.96 14.24
CA ARG A 228 -3.98 -57.24 14.82
C ARG A 228 -2.73 -58.12 14.98
N THR A 229 -2.49 -58.54 16.23
CA THR A 229 -2.13 -59.89 16.69
C THR A 229 -1.22 -60.78 15.83
N ALA A 230 -0.04 -61.10 16.37
CA ALA A 230 0.49 -62.46 16.40
C ALA A 230 1.40 -62.63 17.64
N ASN A 231 1.04 -63.59 18.51
CA ASN A 231 1.83 -64.07 19.65
C ASN A 231 3.01 -64.90 19.15
N LEU A 232 4.13 -64.92 19.89
CA LEU A 232 4.78 -66.14 20.41
C LEU A 232 6.09 -65.82 21.17
N LEU A 233 6.15 -66.40 22.38
CA LEU A 233 7.34 -66.90 23.12
C LEU A 233 8.20 -65.92 23.94
N THR A 234 7.81 -65.86 25.22
CA THR A 234 8.58 -66.01 26.49
C THR A 234 10.10 -66.06 26.53
N GLU A 235 10.59 -65.63 27.72
CA GLU A 235 11.93 -65.76 28.34
C GLU A 235 12.92 -64.64 27.96
N ASP A 236 13.73 -64.01 28.81
CA ASP A 236 14.01 -64.06 30.26
C ASP A 236 14.96 -62.86 30.54
N ARG A 237 15.08 -62.44 31.81
CA ARG A 237 16.15 -61.61 32.42
C ARG A 237 16.06 -60.07 32.45
N VAL A 238 15.87 -59.61 33.68
CA VAL A 238 16.19 -58.31 34.29
C VAL A 238 17.66 -58.36 34.80
N PRO A 239 18.26 -57.30 35.39
CA PRO A 239 18.49 -55.88 35.03
C PRO A 239 20.01 -55.57 34.93
N ARG A 240 20.44 -54.31 34.69
CA ARG A 240 21.47 -53.64 35.54
C ARG A 240 21.46 -52.10 35.41
N HIS A 241 21.40 -51.47 36.58
CA HIS A 241 21.66 -50.05 36.86
C HIS A 241 23.12 -49.63 36.55
N ARG A 242 23.31 -48.37 36.13
CA ARG A 242 24.28 -47.47 36.77
C ARG A 242 23.94 -46.00 36.46
N GLY A 243 23.76 -45.21 37.51
CA GLY A 243 23.38 -43.80 37.44
C GLY A 243 24.58 -42.84 37.28
N PRO A 244 24.59 -41.71 38.00
CA PRO A 244 24.45 -40.38 37.41
C PRO A 244 25.68 -39.49 37.62
N ARG A 245 25.79 -38.35 36.93
CA ARG A 245 26.54 -37.17 37.39
C ARG A 245 26.31 -35.93 36.50
N THR A 246 25.68 -34.92 37.07
CA THR A 246 25.88 -33.48 36.79
C THR A 246 26.99 -32.98 37.75
N PRO A 247 27.30 -31.67 37.95
CA PRO A 247 27.04 -30.40 37.21
C PRO A 247 28.32 -29.50 37.15
N SER A 248 28.13 -28.20 36.87
CA SER A 248 29.03 -27.03 37.17
C SER A 248 29.98 -26.60 36.05
N GLN A 249 30.30 -25.33 35.79
CA GLN A 249 29.99 -23.98 36.34
C GLN A 249 30.49 -22.99 35.25
N ARG A 250 29.77 -21.92 34.88
CA ARG A 250 29.79 -20.54 35.43
C ARG A 250 31.12 -19.78 35.25
N THR A 251 30.99 -18.48 34.95
CA THR A 251 31.94 -17.32 34.93
C THR A 251 32.52 -16.94 33.57
N ALA A 252 32.72 -15.66 33.21
CA ALA A 252 32.32 -14.35 33.72
C ALA A 252 32.71 -13.29 32.64
N TYR A 253 32.07 -12.12 32.66
CA TYR A 253 32.51 -10.90 31.94
C TYR A 253 33.86 -10.39 32.45
N PRO A 254 34.51 -9.46 31.72
CA PRO A 254 34.47 -8.08 32.21
C PRO A 254 34.30 -7.00 31.14
N LEU A 255 33.75 -5.87 31.61
CA LEU A 255 33.78 -4.52 31.07
C LEU A 255 35.21 -3.95 31.03
N THR A 256 35.48 -3.07 30.07
CA THR A 256 36.33 -1.88 30.28
C THR A 256 35.90 -0.76 29.33
N GLU A 257 35.49 0.36 29.92
CA GLU A 257 35.52 1.72 29.37
C GLU A 257 36.98 2.14 29.11
N ASP A 258 37.23 3.04 28.15
CA ASP A 258 37.54 4.47 28.40
C ASP A 258 38.28 5.12 27.20
N ARG A 259 37.97 6.41 27.03
CA ARG A 259 38.48 7.46 26.10
C ARG A 259 38.00 7.55 24.66
#